data_AF-A0A2E3W1K5-F1
#
_entry.id   AF-A0A2E3W1K5-F1
#
_cell.length_a   1.000
_cell.length_b   1.000
_cell.length_c   1.000
_cell.angle_alpha   90.00
_cell.angle_beta   90.00
_cell.angle_gamma   90.00
#
_symmetry.space_group_name_H-M   'P 1'
#
loop_
_entity.id
_entity.type
_entity.pdbx_description
1 polymer ?
#
loop_
_entity_poly.entity_id
_entity_poly.type
_entity_poly.pdbx_seq_one_letter_code
_entity_poly.pdbx_strand_id
1 'polypeptide(L)'
;MNPIKLSFILPLLLISQNSLQAESLKVKVPKSLCSDLDIRDTMKSDELKEHFTRPRSQGSSGWCYGFVAADLLSVEAEVPLSSTHVSSIYNSAIFKEALENEKGKFYIYKTYKRTSRKGSDPEFKKILSGGNIYWAVKDSVDKRYLCSEKDLPFDASGLETTKSELINNLENIKKLEWPSLPSKLGCERAKSIVEFLGVNASVYEVWKLILNNNVNISLEKLTSMSCKDPVKLDSSIEVKRLKIPKADSKKYARSSFGKRKLERDTKKIIKAFKKIGYLLSHGRPVAVNYNANHISIVEGDHSSSITGRRWKNGRCEYKVRNSWGESCIEYNDSDITGCNREEGSFWVTDQKLYEMAQDIFYIDS
;
A
#
# COMPACT_ATOMS: atom_id res chain seq x y z
N MET A 1 60.95 -66.44 -2.54
CA MET A 1 59.64 -66.19 -1.90
C MET A 1 59.17 -64.82 -2.36
N ASN A 2 58.19 -64.75 -3.26
CA ASN A 2 57.63 -63.50 -3.79
C ASN A 2 56.42 -63.07 -2.94
N PRO A 3 56.25 -61.78 -2.59
CA PRO A 3 55.08 -61.34 -1.86
C PRO A 3 53.92 -61.10 -2.83
N ILE A 4 52.78 -61.73 -2.51
CA ILE A 4 51.50 -61.50 -3.17
C ILE A 4 50.94 -60.17 -2.67
N LYS A 5 50.82 -59.17 -3.56
CA LYS A 5 50.10 -57.91 -3.27
C LYS A 5 48.60 -58.15 -3.48
N LEU A 6 47.84 -58.23 -2.39
CA LEU A 6 46.38 -58.12 -2.43
C LEU A 6 45.98 -56.64 -2.60
N SER A 7 45.47 -56.27 -3.78
CA SER A 7 44.76 -55.01 -3.98
C SER A 7 43.30 -55.17 -3.57
N PHE A 8 42.92 -54.56 -2.44
CA PHE A 8 41.51 -54.36 -2.08
C PHE A 8 40.96 -53.18 -2.87
N ILE A 9 40.10 -53.45 -3.85
CA ILE A 9 39.28 -52.44 -4.54
C ILE A 9 38.02 -52.27 -3.67
N LEU A 10 37.96 -51.20 -2.88
CA LEU A 10 36.72 -50.77 -2.21
C LEU A 10 35.80 -50.15 -3.27
N PRO A 11 34.57 -50.66 -3.50
CA PRO A 11 33.61 -49.96 -4.34
C PRO A 11 33.16 -48.70 -3.60
N LEU A 12 33.59 -47.54 -4.08
CA LEU A 12 33.08 -46.25 -3.65
C LEU A 12 31.59 -46.19 -4.05
N LEU A 13 30.70 -46.52 -3.13
CA LEU A 13 29.27 -46.26 -3.29
C LEU A 13 29.08 -44.74 -3.31
N LEU A 14 29.04 -44.18 -4.52
CA LEU A 14 28.50 -42.85 -4.79
C LEU A 14 27.01 -42.87 -4.44
N ILE A 15 26.70 -42.71 -3.16
CA ILE A 15 25.36 -42.32 -2.72
C ILE A 15 25.19 -40.90 -3.24
N SER A 16 24.58 -40.77 -4.43
CA SER A 16 24.16 -39.48 -4.95
C SER A 16 23.25 -38.88 -3.88
N GLN A 17 23.75 -37.88 -3.16
CA GLN A 17 22.93 -37.00 -2.35
C GLN A 17 22.08 -36.20 -3.35
N ASN A 18 21.06 -36.84 -3.90
CA ASN A 18 19.91 -36.16 -4.48
C ASN A 18 19.27 -35.44 -3.31
N SER A 19 19.82 -34.27 -2.99
CA SER A 19 19.25 -33.36 -2.03
C SER A 19 17.82 -33.16 -2.53
N LEU A 20 16.87 -33.73 -1.79
CA LEU A 20 15.45 -33.52 -1.99
C LEU A 20 15.21 -32.05 -1.69
N GLN A 21 15.55 -31.19 -2.65
CA GLN A 21 15.17 -29.80 -2.63
C GLN A 21 13.65 -29.82 -2.56
N ALA A 22 13.12 -29.35 -1.43
CA ALA A 22 11.70 -29.30 -1.22
C ALA A 22 11.09 -28.49 -2.38
N GLU A 23 10.32 -29.15 -3.25
CA GLU A 23 9.64 -28.47 -4.33
C GLU A 23 8.78 -27.35 -3.73
N SER A 24 9.13 -26.11 -4.07
CA SER A 24 8.30 -24.97 -3.74
C SER A 24 6.98 -25.10 -4.50
N LEU A 25 5.87 -24.68 -3.85
CA LEU A 25 4.57 -24.66 -4.51
C LEU A 25 4.65 -23.75 -5.75
N LYS A 26 4.47 -24.34 -6.93
CA LYS A 26 4.33 -23.63 -8.20
C LYS A 26 2.86 -23.28 -8.42
N VAL A 27 2.49 -22.05 -8.06
CA VAL A 27 1.21 -21.44 -8.39
C VAL A 27 1.20 -21.10 -9.88
N LYS A 28 0.19 -21.59 -10.60
CA LYS A 28 -0.06 -21.24 -12.00
C LYS A 28 -1.57 -21.13 -12.22
N VAL A 29 -2.03 -19.93 -12.53
CA VAL A 29 -3.43 -19.65 -12.86
C VAL A 29 -3.72 -20.23 -14.26
N PRO A 30 -4.77 -21.06 -14.43
CA PRO A 30 -5.16 -21.57 -15.75
C PRO A 30 -5.50 -20.45 -16.74
N LYS A 31 -5.20 -20.66 -18.03
CA LYS A 31 -5.55 -19.71 -19.10
C LYS A 31 -7.04 -19.37 -19.11
N SER A 32 -7.91 -20.34 -18.82
CA SER A 32 -9.37 -20.14 -18.74
C SER A 32 -9.81 -19.17 -17.63
N LEU A 33 -8.94 -18.88 -16.66
CA LEU A 33 -9.19 -17.91 -15.59
C LEU A 33 -8.44 -16.59 -15.80
N CYS A 34 -7.72 -16.42 -16.92
CA CYS A 34 -6.97 -15.21 -17.23
C CYS A 34 -7.44 -14.64 -18.57
N SER A 35 -7.62 -13.33 -18.62
CA SER A 35 -7.98 -12.61 -19.84
C SER A 35 -7.16 -11.33 -19.86
N ASP A 36 -6.93 -10.77 -21.04
CA ASP A 36 -6.37 -9.44 -21.17
C ASP A 36 -7.44 -8.45 -20.74
N LEU A 37 -7.15 -7.68 -19.69
CA LEU A 37 -8.08 -6.75 -19.08
C LEU A 37 -7.33 -5.64 -18.34
N ASP A 38 -7.77 -4.41 -18.55
CA ASP A 38 -7.43 -3.24 -17.74
C ASP A 38 -8.73 -2.64 -17.17
N ILE A 39 -8.79 -2.34 -15.87
CA ILE A 39 -10.03 -1.83 -15.25
C ILE A 39 -10.46 -0.50 -15.87
N ARG A 40 -9.55 0.28 -16.45
CA ARG A 40 -9.84 1.56 -17.09
C ARG A 40 -10.81 1.42 -18.26
N ASP A 41 -10.79 0.28 -18.94
CA ASP A 41 -11.69 0.00 -20.07
C ASP A 41 -13.17 -0.08 -19.64
N THR A 42 -13.41 -0.29 -18.34
CA THR A 42 -14.76 -0.38 -17.75
C THR A 42 -15.18 0.87 -16.98
N MET A 43 -14.27 1.83 -16.78
CA MET A 43 -14.56 3.06 -16.06
C MET A 43 -15.44 3.98 -16.92
N LYS A 44 -16.49 4.55 -16.30
CA LYS A 44 -17.43 5.45 -17.01
C LYS A 44 -16.90 6.87 -17.17
N SER A 45 -16.17 7.36 -16.16
CA SER A 45 -15.63 8.72 -16.14
C SER A 45 -14.24 8.78 -16.77
N ASP A 46 -14.04 9.69 -17.72
CA ASP A 46 -12.72 9.94 -18.30
C ASP A 46 -11.76 10.55 -17.28
N GLU A 47 -12.27 11.32 -16.31
CA GLU A 47 -11.47 11.82 -15.19
C GLU A 47 -10.89 10.66 -14.36
N LEU A 48 -11.69 9.61 -14.14
CA LEU A 48 -11.25 8.42 -13.43
C LEU A 48 -10.25 7.60 -14.25
N LYS A 49 -10.48 7.42 -15.56
CA LYS A 49 -9.51 6.77 -16.45
C LYS A 49 -8.17 7.48 -16.45
N GLU A 50 -8.20 8.80 -16.51
CA GLU A 50 -7.02 9.66 -16.50
C GLU A 50 -6.32 9.60 -15.14
N HIS A 51 -7.06 9.59 -14.03
CA HIS A 51 -6.50 9.32 -12.71
C HIS A 51 -5.74 7.99 -12.69
N PHE A 52 -6.34 6.90 -13.17
CA PHE A 52 -5.71 5.57 -13.21
C PHE A 52 -4.63 5.40 -14.28
N THR A 53 -4.46 6.37 -15.17
CA THR A 53 -3.37 6.42 -16.15
C THR A 53 -2.21 7.24 -15.64
N ARG A 54 -2.42 8.26 -14.81
CA ARG A 54 -1.32 9.11 -14.34
C ARG A 54 -0.42 8.40 -13.31
N PRO A 55 0.91 8.55 -13.41
CA PRO A 55 1.85 8.16 -12.36
C PRO A 55 1.58 8.98 -11.10
N ARG A 56 1.90 8.42 -9.94
CA ARG A 56 1.77 9.13 -8.66
C ARG A 56 2.97 8.84 -7.80
N SER A 57 3.47 9.86 -7.11
CA SER A 57 4.56 9.70 -6.15
C SER A 57 4.08 9.98 -4.74
N GLN A 58 4.26 9.03 -3.82
CA GLN A 58 4.07 9.27 -2.39
C GLN A 58 5.24 10.06 -1.77
N GLY A 59 6.34 10.20 -2.50
CA GLY A 59 7.60 10.72 -2.01
C GLY A 59 8.07 10.03 -0.72
N SER A 60 8.58 10.83 0.22
CA SER A 60 9.03 10.34 1.53
C SER A 60 7.92 10.14 2.59
N SER A 61 6.65 10.37 2.26
CA SER A 61 5.55 10.32 3.24
C SER A 61 5.26 8.92 3.81
N GLY A 62 5.54 7.87 3.02
CA GLY A 62 5.18 6.50 3.38
C GLY A 62 3.66 6.25 3.43
N TRP A 63 2.87 7.00 2.64
CA TRP A 63 1.42 6.88 2.58
C TRP A 63 0.88 5.99 1.46
N CYS A 64 1.66 5.01 0.99
CA CYS A 64 1.25 4.06 -0.05
C CYS A 64 -0.13 3.43 0.24
N TYR A 65 -0.42 3.13 1.51
CA TYR A 65 -1.72 2.64 1.94
C TYR A 65 -2.87 3.61 1.59
N GLY A 66 -2.66 4.93 1.72
CA GLY A 66 -3.65 5.97 1.46
C GLY A 66 -3.91 6.14 -0.03
N PHE A 67 -2.89 5.97 -0.87
CA PHE A 67 -3.07 5.93 -2.34
C PHE A 67 -3.91 4.74 -2.78
N VAL A 68 -3.64 3.56 -2.22
CA VAL A 68 -4.41 2.36 -2.57
C VAL A 68 -5.84 2.45 -2.04
N ALA A 69 -6.03 2.93 -0.80
CA ALA A 69 -7.36 3.16 -0.26
C ALA A 69 -8.15 4.18 -1.09
N ALA A 70 -7.51 5.27 -1.53
CA ALA A 70 -8.10 6.24 -2.44
C ALA A 70 -8.47 5.63 -3.79
N ASP A 71 -7.64 4.76 -4.39
CA ASP A 71 -7.99 4.05 -5.63
C ASP A 71 -9.25 3.20 -5.47
N LEU A 72 -9.33 2.41 -4.38
CA LEU A 72 -10.51 1.59 -4.10
C LEU A 72 -11.76 2.47 -3.99
N LEU A 73 -11.70 3.53 -3.18
CA LEU A 73 -12.84 4.42 -2.95
C LEU A 73 -13.21 5.25 -4.19
N SER A 74 -12.24 5.64 -5.02
CA SER A 74 -12.50 6.46 -6.22
C SER A 74 -13.36 5.73 -7.24
N VAL A 75 -13.20 4.41 -7.36
CA VAL A 75 -14.03 3.59 -8.25
C VAL A 75 -15.46 3.50 -7.73
N GLU A 76 -15.65 3.34 -6.42
CA GLU A 76 -16.99 3.28 -5.82
C GLU A 76 -17.71 4.63 -5.86
N ALA A 77 -16.96 5.74 -5.76
CA ALA A 77 -17.49 7.10 -5.85
C ALA A 77 -17.62 7.61 -7.30
N GLU A 78 -17.13 6.87 -8.29
CA GLU A 78 -17.00 7.28 -9.70
C GLU A 78 -16.25 8.62 -9.92
N VAL A 79 -15.45 9.07 -8.94
CA VAL A 79 -14.68 10.32 -8.92
C VAL A 79 -13.31 10.08 -8.29
N PRO A 80 -12.21 10.62 -8.82
CA PRO A 80 -10.90 10.56 -8.16
C PRO A 80 -10.91 11.21 -6.77
N LEU A 81 -10.52 10.47 -5.75
CA LEU A 81 -10.47 10.92 -4.36
C LEU A 81 -9.05 11.19 -3.89
N SER A 82 -8.91 12.21 -3.05
CA SER A 82 -7.62 12.66 -2.51
C SER A 82 -6.99 11.62 -1.59
N SER A 83 -5.87 11.03 -2.02
CA SER A 83 -5.07 10.16 -1.15
C SER A 83 -4.48 10.92 0.05
N THR A 84 -4.30 12.24 -0.06
CA THR A 84 -3.92 13.12 1.06
C THR A 84 -4.99 13.13 2.13
N HIS A 85 -6.26 13.34 1.74
CA HIS A 85 -7.36 13.41 2.70
C HIS A 85 -7.58 12.04 3.35
N VAL A 86 -7.59 10.95 2.57
CA VAL A 86 -7.69 9.56 3.07
C VAL A 86 -6.59 9.26 4.10
N SER A 87 -5.33 9.62 3.80
CA SER A 87 -4.21 9.40 4.73
C SER A 87 -4.36 10.22 6.02
N SER A 88 -4.81 11.48 5.91
CA SER A 88 -5.01 12.33 7.09
C SER A 88 -6.13 11.84 8.01
N ILE A 89 -7.21 11.30 7.45
CA ILE A 89 -8.33 10.72 8.21
C ILE A 89 -7.84 9.52 9.01
N TYR A 90 -7.18 8.56 8.34
CA TYR A 90 -6.60 7.39 9.00
C TYR A 90 -5.62 7.77 10.12
N ASN A 91 -4.70 8.69 9.82
CA ASN A 91 -3.70 9.16 10.79
C ASN A 91 -4.38 9.82 12.00
N SER A 92 -5.43 10.61 11.79
CA SER A 92 -6.19 11.21 12.89
C SER A 92 -6.99 10.18 13.68
N ALA A 93 -7.60 9.18 13.02
CA ALA A 93 -8.42 8.16 13.66
C ALA A 93 -7.58 7.30 14.61
N ILE A 94 -6.41 6.85 14.14
CA ILE A 94 -5.44 6.13 14.96
C ILE A 94 -5.06 6.92 16.22
N PHE A 95 -4.77 8.21 16.06
CA PHE A 95 -4.39 9.04 17.18
C PHE A 95 -5.53 9.20 18.19
N LYS A 96 -6.78 9.42 17.72
CA LYS A 96 -7.96 9.47 18.60
C LYS A 96 -8.13 8.17 19.38
N GLU A 97 -8.02 7.02 18.72
CA GLU A 97 -8.12 5.71 19.38
C GLU A 97 -7.05 5.53 20.48
N ALA A 98 -5.82 5.99 20.24
CA ALA A 98 -4.76 5.92 21.25
C ALA A 98 -4.92 6.89 22.41
N LEU A 99 -5.61 8.02 22.23
CA LEU A 99 -5.98 8.89 23.34
C LEU A 99 -7.07 8.25 24.21
N GLU A 100 -7.99 7.52 23.61
CA GLU A 100 -9.17 7.00 24.29
C GLU A 100 -8.92 5.68 25.03
N ASN A 101 -7.97 4.85 24.59
CA ASN A 101 -7.74 3.55 25.24
C ASN A 101 -6.30 3.02 25.16
N GLU A 102 -5.91 2.21 26.16
CA GLU A 102 -4.57 1.59 26.26
C GLU A 102 -4.24 0.64 25.09
N LYS A 103 -5.26 0.04 24.46
CA LYS A 103 -5.04 -0.82 23.27
C LYS A 103 -4.61 0.03 22.07
N GLY A 104 -5.18 1.21 21.88
CA GLY A 104 -4.80 2.18 20.88
C GLY A 104 -3.37 2.65 21.09
N LYS A 105 -2.99 2.97 22.34
CA LYS A 105 -1.58 3.29 22.69
C LYS A 105 -0.63 2.16 22.31
N PHE A 106 -0.99 0.92 22.62
CA PHE A 106 -0.19 -0.25 22.26
C PHE A 106 -0.11 -0.46 20.74
N TYR A 107 -1.22 -0.28 20.02
CA TYR A 107 -1.26 -0.39 18.57
C TYR A 107 -0.36 0.64 17.92
N ILE A 108 -0.47 1.91 18.32
CA ILE A 108 0.42 2.96 17.84
C ILE A 108 1.86 2.63 18.18
N TYR A 109 2.17 2.28 19.43
CA TYR A 109 3.53 1.92 19.83
C TYR A 109 4.12 0.81 18.94
N LYS A 110 3.33 -0.22 18.61
CA LYS A 110 3.76 -1.31 17.74
C LYS A 110 3.97 -0.86 16.28
N THR A 111 3.08 -0.02 15.77
CA THR A 111 3.15 0.54 14.40
C THR A 111 4.34 1.50 14.27
N TYR A 112 4.49 2.44 15.21
CA TYR A 112 5.61 3.38 15.28
C TYR A 112 6.96 2.67 15.49
N LYS A 113 7.04 1.70 16.41
CA LYS A 113 8.31 0.98 16.66
C LYS A 113 8.80 0.21 15.43
N ARG A 114 7.89 -0.19 14.52
CA ARG A 114 8.26 -0.82 13.26
C ARG A 114 8.80 0.19 12.23
N THR A 115 8.30 1.41 12.22
CA THR A 115 8.67 2.43 11.23
C THR A 115 9.81 3.35 11.70
N SER A 116 9.91 3.66 13.00
CA SER A 116 10.97 4.51 13.57
C SER A 116 12.04 3.65 14.27
N ARG A 117 13.17 3.41 13.59
CA ARG A 117 14.35 2.71 14.16
C ARG A 117 15.03 3.45 15.33
N LYS A 118 14.64 4.68 15.65
CA LYS A 118 15.23 5.48 16.74
C LYS A 118 14.17 6.35 17.43
N GLY A 119 13.87 6.03 18.69
CA GLY A 119 13.12 6.88 19.62
C GLY A 119 11.64 7.07 19.27
N SER A 120 10.75 6.45 20.06
CA SER A 120 9.34 6.84 20.09
C SER A 120 9.26 8.33 20.42
N ASP A 121 8.65 9.14 19.55
CA ASP A 121 8.19 10.48 19.90
C ASP A 121 6.87 10.30 20.65
N PRO A 122 6.88 10.29 22.01
CA PRO A 122 5.68 9.96 22.78
C PRO A 122 4.63 11.06 22.68
N GLU A 123 5.01 12.26 22.23
CA GLU A 123 4.12 13.40 22.07
C GLU A 123 3.45 13.44 20.69
N PHE A 124 3.79 12.49 19.80
CA PHE A 124 3.26 12.41 18.44
C PHE A 124 3.42 13.74 17.69
N LYS A 125 4.53 14.45 17.90
CA LYS A 125 4.82 15.72 17.19
C LYS A 125 5.10 15.49 15.70
N LYS A 126 5.13 14.23 15.25
CA LYS A 126 5.36 13.81 13.88
C LYS A 126 4.12 13.24 13.21
N ILE A 127 4.06 13.41 11.90
CA ILE A 127 3.02 12.80 11.09
C ILE A 127 3.34 11.32 10.89
N LEU A 128 2.31 10.48 10.98
CA LEU A 128 2.43 9.04 10.83
C LEU A 128 2.84 8.66 9.40
N SER A 129 3.89 7.85 9.28
CA SER A 129 4.25 7.13 8.06
C SER A 129 3.86 5.65 8.18
N GLY A 130 3.52 5.05 7.04
CA GLY A 130 2.96 3.70 6.98
C GLY A 130 1.49 3.66 7.43
N GLY A 131 0.79 2.60 7.06
CA GLY A 131 -0.61 2.46 7.43
C GLY A 131 -1.23 1.15 7.00
N ASN A 132 -2.55 1.06 7.16
CA ASN A 132 -3.32 -0.13 6.88
C ASN A 132 -4.50 0.21 5.98
N ILE A 133 -4.54 -0.40 4.79
CA ILE A 133 -5.57 -0.14 3.78
C ILE A 133 -6.98 -0.39 4.31
N TYR A 134 -7.19 -1.47 5.07
CA TYR A 134 -8.51 -1.80 5.61
C TYR A 134 -9.05 -0.68 6.50
N TRP A 135 -8.24 -0.20 7.43
CA TRP A 135 -8.62 0.89 8.32
C TRP A 135 -8.72 2.23 7.59
N ALA A 136 -7.82 2.53 6.66
CA ALA A 136 -7.90 3.76 5.89
C ALA A 136 -9.18 3.86 5.05
N VAL A 137 -9.63 2.76 4.44
CA VAL A 137 -10.93 2.70 3.75
C VAL A 137 -12.06 2.86 4.76
N LYS A 138 -12.04 2.09 5.86
CA LYS A 138 -13.10 2.10 6.87
C LYS A 138 -13.29 3.48 7.51
N ASP A 139 -12.21 4.09 8.01
CA ASP A 139 -12.25 5.39 8.68
C ASP A 139 -12.73 6.49 7.72
N SER A 140 -12.40 6.37 6.43
CA SER A 140 -12.89 7.28 5.38
C SER A 140 -14.38 7.14 5.13
N VAL A 141 -14.90 5.89 5.06
CA VAL A 141 -16.34 5.62 4.94
C VAL A 141 -17.10 6.15 6.16
N ASP A 142 -16.56 5.92 7.37
CA ASP A 142 -17.14 6.42 8.62
C ASP A 142 -17.18 7.96 8.66
N LYS A 143 -16.19 8.64 8.06
CA LYS A 143 -16.15 10.09 7.90
C LYS A 143 -17.20 10.63 6.91
N ARG A 144 -17.71 9.79 6.01
CA ARG A 144 -18.74 10.04 4.97
C ARG A 144 -18.39 11.04 3.86
N TYR A 145 -17.43 11.93 4.07
CA TYR A 145 -17.10 12.99 3.11
C TYR A 145 -15.59 13.03 2.86
N LEU A 146 -15.20 13.01 1.59
CA LEU A 146 -13.80 13.08 1.16
C LEU A 146 -13.59 14.22 0.16
N CYS A 147 -12.35 14.71 0.09
CA CYS A 147 -11.95 15.65 -0.96
C CYS A 147 -11.77 14.86 -2.27
N SER A 148 -12.14 15.47 -3.39
CA SER A 148 -11.69 14.99 -4.69
C SER A 148 -10.18 15.22 -4.86
N GLU A 149 -9.55 14.47 -5.76
CA GLU A 149 -8.16 14.70 -6.18
C GLU A 149 -8.01 16.08 -6.86
N LYS A 150 -9.08 16.64 -7.43
CA LYS A 150 -9.09 17.99 -7.98
C LYS A 150 -8.97 19.08 -6.92
N ASP A 151 -9.66 18.93 -5.79
CA ASP A 151 -9.67 19.91 -4.71
C ASP A 151 -8.44 19.82 -3.81
N LEU A 152 -7.96 18.59 -3.58
CA LEU A 152 -6.77 18.33 -2.77
C LEU A 152 -5.85 17.34 -3.48
N PRO A 153 -5.20 17.77 -4.58
CA PRO A 153 -4.34 16.93 -5.39
C PRO A 153 -3.15 16.41 -4.59
N PHE A 154 -2.77 15.16 -4.85
CA PHE A 154 -1.56 14.64 -4.22
C PHE A 154 -0.30 15.27 -4.84
N ASP A 155 -0.29 15.46 -6.16
CA ASP A 155 0.92 15.84 -6.90
C ASP A 155 0.61 16.95 -7.94
N ALA A 156 0.01 18.06 -7.49
CA ALA A 156 -0.40 19.15 -8.38
C ALA A 156 0.75 19.78 -9.18
N SER A 157 1.97 19.70 -8.67
CA SER A 157 3.14 20.39 -9.24
C SER A 157 4.19 19.45 -9.82
N GLY A 158 4.06 18.13 -9.65
CA GLY A 158 5.15 17.18 -9.95
C GLY A 158 6.37 17.36 -9.05
N LEU A 159 6.29 18.22 -8.02
CA LEU A 159 7.38 18.54 -7.12
C LEU A 159 7.09 17.93 -5.75
N GLU A 160 7.74 16.79 -5.49
CA GLU A 160 7.76 16.06 -4.21
C GLU A 160 8.04 16.97 -2.99
N THR A 161 8.70 18.11 -3.23
CA THR A 161 9.06 19.11 -2.23
C THR A 161 7.86 19.69 -1.50
N THR A 162 6.73 19.89 -2.19
CA THR A 162 5.60 20.67 -1.67
C THR A 162 4.89 20.03 -0.47
N LYS A 163 4.86 18.70 -0.41
CA LYS A 163 4.19 17.97 0.69
C LYS A 163 5.10 17.65 1.85
N SER A 164 6.33 17.29 1.55
CA SER A 164 7.36 17.20 2.57
C SER A 164 7.44 18.55 3.31
N GLU A 165 7.28 19.66 2.59
CA GLU A 165 7.16 21.00 3.16
C GLU A 165 5.90 21.20 4.02
N LEU A 166 4.70 20.80 3.57
CA LEU A 166 3.48 20.84 4.40
C LEU A 166 3.68 20.08 5.73
N ILE A 167 4.15 18.83 5.67
CA ILE A 167 4.41 17.99 6.84
C ILE A 167 5.43 18.67 7.75
N ASN A 168 6.56 19.11 7.20
CA ASN A 168 7.61 19.79 7.95
C ASN A 168 7.10 21.08 8.61
N ASN A 169 6.27 21.87 7.93
CA ASN A 169 5.71 23.09 8.48
C ASN A 169 4.79 22.80 9.66
N LEU A 170 3.91 21.79 9.55
CA LEU A 170 3.05 21.34 10.65
C LEU A 170 3.86 20.90 11.87
N GLU A 171 4.82 19.99 11.68
CA GLU A 171 5.66 19.48 12.76
C GLU A 171 6.50 20.58 13.40
N ASN A 172 7.04 21.49 12.59
CA ASN A 172 7.88 22.56 13.10
C ASN A 172 7.10 23.65 13.82
N ILE A 173 5.84 23.93 13.43
CA ILE A 173 4.95 24.78 14.22
C ILE A 173 4.71 24.14 15.59
N LYS A 174 4.48 22.82 15.64
CA LYS A 174 4.23 22.11 16.91
C LYS A 174 5.44 22.10 17.86
N LYS A 175 6.66 22.23 17.34
CA LYS A 175 7.91 22.33 18.12
C LYS A 175 8.17 23.73 18.68
N LEU A 176 7.50 24.77 18.17
CA LEU A 176 7.62 26.12 18.72
C LEU A 176 6.83 26.13 20.04
N GLU A 177 7.52 25.89 21.15
CA GLU A 177 6.93 25.80 22.49
C GLU A 177 6.12 27.06 22.86
N TRP A 178 5.01 26.86 23.57
CA TRP A 178 4.19 27.91 24.19
C TRP A 178 5.05 28.61 25.28
N PRO A 179 5.08 29.96 25.43
CA PRO A 179 3.91 30.83 25.43
C PRO A 179 4.10 32.17 24.67
N SER A 180 2.99 32.79 24.26
CA SER A 180 2.87 34.17 23.75
C SER A 180 3.28 34.42 22.28
N LEU A 181 2.24 34.71 21.48
CA LEU A 181 2.23 35.15 20.08
C LEU A 181 2.94 34.22 19.07
N PRO A 182 2.44 34.14 17.82
CA PRO A 182 3.18 33.41 16.81
C PRO A 182 4.55 34.09 16.63
N SER A 183 5.63 33.33 16.74
CA SER A 183 6.94 33.83 16.27
C SER A 183 6.83 34.17 14.78
N LYS A 184 7.65 35.11 14.29
CA LYS A 184 7.69 35.44 12.85
C LYS A 184 7.78 34.18 11.97
N LEU A 185 8.67 33.27 12.34
CA LEU A 185 8.85 31.97 11.68
C LEU A 185 7.59 31.11 11.73
N GLY A 186 6.87 31.12 12.86
CA GLY A 186 5.63 30.40 13.02
C GLY A 186 4.50 30.90 12.11
N CYS A 187 4.33 32.21 12.03
CA CYS A 187 3.43 32.87 11.09
C CYS A 187 3.77 32.54 9.64
N GLU A 188 5.05 32.60 9.26
CA GLU A 188 5.50 32.30 7.89
C GLU A 188 5.16 30.86 7.50
N ARG A 189 5.36 29.90 8.40
CA ARG A 189 4.99 28.50 8.18
C ARG A 189 3.48 28.30 8.09
N ALA A 190 2.71 28.91 8.98
CA ALA A 190 1.25 28.83 8.94
C ALA A 190 0.69 29.48 7.66
N LYS A 191 1.30 30.56 7.19
CA LYS A 191 0.99 31.19 5.91
C LYS A 191 1.25 30.26 4.73
N SER A 192 2.42 29.60 4.70
CA SER A 192 2.74 28.59 3.68
C SER A 192 1.69 27.46 3.66
N ILE A 193 1.23 27.01 4.83
CA ILE A 193 0.14 26.01 4.92
C ILE A 193 -1.17 26.55 4.34
N VAL A 194 -1.56 27.79 4.68
CA VAL A 194 -2.78 28.42 4.15
C VAL A 194 -2.74 28.51 2.63
N GLU A 195 -1.62 28.99 2.08
CA GLU A 195 -1.41 29.15 0.64
C GLU A 195 -1.37 27.80 -0.08
N PHE A 196 -0.65 26.82 0.48
CA PHE A 196 -0.54 25.48 -0.11
C PHE A 196 -1.89 24.76 -0.15
N LEU A 197 -2.62 24.77 0.96
CA LEU A 197 -3.89 24.06 1.08
C LEU A 197 -5.08 24.85 0.53
N GLY A 198 -4.90 26.14 0.21
CA GLY A 198 -5.99 27.02 -0.22
C GLY A 198 -7.14 27.10 0.80
N VAL A 199 -6.85 26.95 2.10
CA VAL A 199 -7.88 26.97 3.14
C VAL A 199 -8.43 28.38 3.33
N ASN A 200 -9.76 28.49 3.49
CA ASN A 200 -10.40 29.76 3.85
C ASN A 200 -10.30 30.00 5.36
N ALA A 201 -9.09 30.26 5.84
CA ALA A 201 -8.80 30.58 7.24
C ALA A 201 -7.64 31.56 7.36
N SER A 202 -7.66 32.38 8.41
CA SER A 202 -6.53 33.25 8.71
C SER A 202 -5.30 32.44 9.16
N VAL A 203 -4.12 33.03 8.95
CA VAL A 203 -2.83 32.48 9.43
C VAL A 203 -2.89 32.19 10.94
N TYR A 204 -3.55 33.07 11.71
CA TYR A 204 -3.70 32.90 13.15
C TYR A 204 -4.59 31.71 13.53
N GLU A 205 -5.69 31.48 12.80
CA GLU A 205 -6.57 30.33 13.03
C GLU A 205 -5.86 29.00 12.73
N VAL A 206 -5.13 28.92 11.61
CA VAL A 206 -4.32 27.74 11.28
C VAL A 206 -3.25 27.50 12.32
N TRP A 207 -2.52 28.54 12.73
CA TRP A 207 -1.54 28.45 13.81
C TRP A 207 -2.14 27.93 15.11
N LYS A 208 -3.26 28.53 15.56
CA LYS A 208 -3.97 28.13 16.79
C LYS A 208 -4.49 26.70 16.71
N LEU A 209 -4.99 26.28 15.54
CA LEU A 209 -5.43 24.91 15.29
C LEU A 209 -4.29 23.92 15.51
N ILE A 210 -3.10 24.19 14.95
CA ILE A 210 -1.93 23.30 15.05
C ILE A 210 -1.42 23.23 16.50
N LEU A 211 -1.37 24.35 17.21
CA LEU A 211 -0.92 24.36 18.61
C LEU A 211 -1.88 23.61 19.53
N ASN A 212 -3.19 23.77 19.33
CA ASN A 212 -4.22 23.18 20.19
C ASN A 212 -4.54 21.71 19.90
N ASN A 213 -3.99 21.14 18.83
CA ASN A 213 -4.25 19.76 18.44
C ASN A 213 -2.93 19.01 18.22
N ASN A 214 -3.01 17.68 18.07
CA ASN A 214 -1.91 16.91 17.53
C ASN A 214 -1.72 17.22 16.03
N VAL A 215 -0.52 17.03 15.48
CA VAL A 215 -0.23 17.30 14.05
C VAL A 215 -1.12 16.47 13.11
N ASN A 216 -1.47 15.22 13.46
CA ASN A 216 -2.33 14.36 12.65
C ASN A 216 -3.79 14.83 12.64
N ILE A 217 -4.32 15.25 13.80
CA ILE A 217 -5.66 15.88 13.91
C ILE A 217 -5.68 17.22 13.15
N SER A 218 -4.60 18.00 13.26
CA SER A 218 -4.49 19.29 12.59
C SER A 218 -4.49 19.12 11.08
N LEU A 219 -3.74 18.13 10.56
CA LEU A 219 -3.72 17.80 9.14
C LEU A 219 -5.12 17.38 8.65
N GLU A 220 -5.83 16.50 9.37
CA GLU A 220 -7.22 16.12 9.02
C GLU A 220 -8.13 17.35 8.91
N LYS A 221 -8.12 18.21 9.94
CA LYS A 221 -8.97 19.41 9.95
C LYS A 221 -8.62 20.37 8.83
N LEU A 222 -7.33 20.63 8.60
CA LEU A 222 -6.89 21.54 7.54
C LEU A 222 -7.23 21.01 6.15
N THR A 223 -6.99 19.72 5.90
CA THR A 223 -7.36 19.10 4.62
C THR A 223 -8.88 19.05 4.41
N SER A 224 -9.67 18.84 5.46
CA SER A 224 -11.13 18.98 5.41
C SER A 224 -11.57 20.40 5.06
N MET A 225 -10.87 21.44 5.55
CA MET A 225 -11.15 22.84 5.22
C MET A 225 -10.79 23.21 3.77
N SER A 226 -9.92 22.42 3.12
CA SER A 226 -9.57 22.59 1.71
C SER A 226 -10.59 21.98 0.75
N CYS A 227 -11.42 21.03 1.20
CA CYS A 227 -12.42 20.41 0.33
C CYS A 227 -13.49 21.45 -0.02
N LYS A 228 -13.56 21.85 -1.30
CA LYS A 228 -14.61 22.78 -1.77
C LYS A 228 -15.91 22.04 -1.99
N ASP A 229 -15.82 20.92 -2.71
CA ASP A 229 -16.96 20.09 -3.09
C ASP A 229 -16.74 18.66 -2.56
N PRO A 230 -16.99 18.41 -1.25
CA PRO A 230 -16.73 17.11 -0.66
C PRO A 230 -17.62 16.02 -1.28
N VAL A 231 -16.98 14.93 -1.72
CA VAL A 231 -17.63 13.75 -2.27
C VAL A 231 -18.19 12.92 -1.11
N LYS A 232 -19.51 12.69 -1.15
CA LYS A 232 -20.20 11.84 -0.17
C LYS A 232 -20.01 10.37 -0.51
N LEU A 233 -19.50 9.59 0.42
CA LEU A 233 -19.39 8.13 0.31
C LEU A 233 -20.68 7.43 0.72
N ASP A 234 -20.98 6.30 0.07
CA ASP A 234 -22.03 5.39 0.52
C ASP A 234 -21.58 4.66 1.79
N SER A 235 -22.41 4.72 2.83
CA SER A 235 -22.21 3.98 4.08
C SER A 235 -22.26 2.46 3.93
N SER A 236 -22.73 1.94 2.79
CA SER A 236 -22.78 0.51 2.49
C SER A 236 -21.41 -0.07 2.10
N ILE A 237 -20.42 0.77 1.78
CA ILE A 237 -19.08 0.35 1.35
C ILE A 237 -18.42 -0.51 2.44
N GLU A 238 -18.19 -1.79 2.12
CA GLU A 238 -17.50 -2.72 2.99
C GLU A 238 -16.17 -3.17 2.38
N VAL A 239 -15.06 -2.91 3.08
CA VAL A 239 -13.75 -3.45 2.72
C VAL A 239 -13.57 -4.86 3.29
N LYS A 240 -13.22 -5.82 2.44
CA LYS A 240 -13.01 -7.23 2.79
C LYS A 240 -11.56 -7.65 2.57
N ARG A 241 -11.08 -8.57 3.42
CA ARG A 241 -9.77 -9.20 3.28
C ARG A 241 -9.91 -10.53 2.54
N LEU A 242 -9.12 -10.71 1.48
CA LEU A 242 -9.00 -11.98 0.75
C LEU A 242 -7.81 -12.77 1.30
N LYS A 243 -8.09 -13.88 1.99
CA LYS A 243 -7.05 -14.74 2.56
C LYS A 243 -6.46 -15.68 1.51
N ILE A 244 -5.17 -15.53 1.24
CA ILE A 244 -4.39 -16.48 0.44
C ILE A 244 -3.55 -17.37 1.38
N PRO A 245 -3.74 -18.70 1.40
CA PRO A 245 -2.92 -19.56 2.25
C PRO A 245 -1.48 -19.58 1.73
N LYS A 246 -0.51 -19.35 2.63
CA LYS A 246 0.91 -19.52 2.33
C LYS A 246 1.31 -20.98 2.57
N ALA A 247 1.75 -21.64 1.52
CA ALA A 247 2.26 -23.00 1.58
C ALA A 247 3.66 -23.04 2.22
N ASP A 248 3.75 -23.60 3.43
CA ASP A 248 5.01 -24.03 4.06
C ASP A 248 5.59 -25.27 3.34
N SER A 249 6.44 -25.05 2.33
CA SER A 249 7.03 -26.08 1.46
C SER A 249 7.68 -27.24 2.22
N LYS A 250 8.27 -26.98 3.40
CA LYS A 250 8.96 -28.00 4.20
C LYS A 250 8.02 -29.06 4.77
N LYS A 251 6.75 -28.71 5.01
CA LYS A 251 5.76 -29.64 5.60
C LYS A 251 5.05 -30.52 4.57
N TYR A 252 5.02 -30.12 3.31
CA TYR A 252 4.26 -30.86 2.28
C TYR A 252 4.99 -32.08 1.73
N ALA A 253 6.33 -32.04 1.67
CA ALA A 253 7.12 -33.01 0.92
C ALA A 253 7.20 -34.42 1.53
N ARG A 254 6.81 -34.64 2.79
CA ARG A 254 7.15 -35.88 3.53
C ARG A 254 5.97 -36.76 3.94
N SER A 255 4.72 -36.38 3.68
CA SER A 255 3.55 -37.19 4.09
C SER A 255 2.38 -37.16 3.11
N SER A 256 1.57 -38.22 3.11
CA SER A 256 0.29 -38.28 2.39
C SER A 256 -0.66 -37.15 2.84
N PHE A 257 -0.61 -36.79 4.13
CA PHE A 257 -1.30 -35.63 4.68
C PHE A 257 -0.82 -34.31 4.05
N GLY A 258 0.48 -34.18 3.82
CA GLY A 258 1.08 -33.08 3.07
C GLY A 258 0.46 -32.94 1.67
N LYS A 259 0.43 -34.00 0.87
CA LYS A 259 -0.17 -33.95 -0.48
C LYS A 259 -1.63 -33.46 -0.47
N ARG A 260 -2.47 -34.00 0.43
CA ARG A 260 -3.88 -33.56 0.58
C ARG A 260 -4.01 -32.11 1.02
N LYS A 261 -3.14 -31.64 1.91
CA LYS A 261 -3.11 -30.24 2.35
C LYS A 261 -2.68 -29.33 1.20
N LEU A 262 -1.66 -29.71 0.44
CA LEU A 262 -1.18 -28.97 -0.73
C LEU A 262 -2.30 -28.80 -1.77
N GLU A 263 -3.00 -29.88 -2.12
CA GLU A 263 -4.12 -29.83 -3.07
C GLU A 263 -5.22 -28.87 -2.58
N ARG A 264 -5.57 -28.93 -1.28
CA ARG A 264 -6.56 -28.04 -0.66
C ARG A 264 -6.12 -26.57 -0.72
N ASP A 265 -4.86 -26.30 -0.43
CA ASP A 265 -4.29 -24.96 -0.45
C ASP A 265 -4.22 -24.43 -1.89
N THR A 266 -3.83 -25.26 -2.87
CA THR A 266 -3.90 -24.94 -4.31
C THR A 266 -5.32 -24.56 -4.72
N LYS A 267 -6.35 -25.33 -4.34
CA LYS A 267 -7.75 -24.98 -4.62
C LYS A 267 -8.15 -23.62 -4.02
N LYS A 268 -7.70 -23.32 -2.79
CA LYS A 268 -7.95 -22.02 -2.15
C LYS A 268 -7.22 -20.86 -2.85
N ILE A 269 -5.98 -21.08 -3.28
CA ILE A 269 -5.19 -20.10 -4.04
C ILE A 269 -5.89 -19.80 -5.37
N ILE A 270 -6.29 -20.82 -6.12
CA ILE A 270 -7.04 -20.64 -7.37
C ILE A 270 -8.38 -19.93 -7.13
N LYS A 271 -9.09 -20.25 -6.04
CA LYS A 271 -10.31 -19.53 -5.64
C LYS A 271 -10.05 -18.04 -5.38
N ALA A 272 -8.94 -17.71 -4.73
CA ALA A 272 -8.55 -16.31 -4.51
C ALA A 272 -8.26 -15.59 -5.83
N PHE A 273 -7.46 -16.18 -6.73
CA PHE A 273 -7.23 -15.60 -8.06
C PHE A 273 -8.50 -15.49 -8.90
N LYS A 274 -9.45 -16.42 -8.77
CA LYS A 274 -10.77 -16.29 -9.39
C LYS A 274 -11.54 -15.08 -8.85
N LYS A 275 -11.50 -14.80 -7.54
CA LYS A 275 -12.13 -13.59 -6.96
C LYS A 275 -11.42 -12.32 -7.41
N ILE A 276 -10.09 -12.30 -7.48
CA ILE A 276 -9.34 -11.15 -8.06
C ILE A 276 -9.78 -10.92 -9.50
N GLY A 277 -9.80 -11.97 -10.32
CA GLY A 277 -10.25 -11.89 -11.71
C GLY A 277 -11.68 -11.38 -11.87
N TYR A 278 -12.60 -11.83 -11.00
CA TYR A 278 -13.97 -11.35 -10.95
C TYR A 278 -14.03 -9.85 -10.60
N LEU A 279 -13.28 -9.38 -9.61
CA LEU A 279 -13.28 -7.97 -9.22
C LEU A 279 -12.77 -7.08 -10.36
N LEU A 280 -11.64 -7.45 -10.97
CA LEU A 280 -11.07 -6.72 -12.09
C LEU A 280 -12.02 -6.68 -13.29
N SER A 281 -12.75 -7.78 -13.57
CA SER A 281 -13.73 -7.80 -14.67
C SER A 281 -14.94 -6.90 -14.48
N HIS A 282 -15.13 -6.37 -13.27
CA HIS A 282 -16.18 -5.40 -12.94
C HIS A 282 -15.59 -4.01 -12.67
N GLY A 283 -14.38 -3.74 -13.15
CA GLY A 283 -13.71 -2.44 -12.99
C GLY A 283 -13.22 -2.15 -11.58
N ARG A 284 -13.27 -3.12 -10.66
CA ARG A 284 -12.90 -2.91 -9.26
C ARG A 284 -11.43 -3.25 -9.04
N PRO A 285 -10.57 -2.29 -8.66
CA PRO A 285 -9.19 -2.56 -8.31
C PRO A 285 -9.10 -3.43 -7.06
N VAL A 286 -7.97 -4.11 -6.90
CA VAL A 286 -7.69 -4.96 -5.74
C VAL A 286 -6.43 -4.47 -5.05
N ALA A 287 -6.51 -4.20 -3.76
CA ALA A 287 -5.37 -3.78 -2.97
C ALA A 287 -4.47 -4.95 -2.59
N VAL A 288 -3.16 -4.76 -2.60
CA VAL A 288 -2.18 -5.75 -2.14
C VAL A 288 -1.14 -5.11 -1.23
N ASN A 289 -0.93 -5.69 -0.05
CA ASN A 289 0.19 -5.38 0.84
C ASN A 289 1.31 -6.40 0.66
N TYR A 290 2.55 -5.93 0.68
CA TYR A 290 3.75 -6.75 0.53
C TYR A 290 4.97 -6.00 1.07
N ASN A 291 6.08 -6.71 1.30
CA ASN A 291 7.35 -6.03 1.53
C ASN A 291 7.95 -5.57 0.19
N ALA A 292 8.34 -4.29 0.09
CA ALA A 292 8.91 -3.69 -1.11
C ALA A 292 10.11 -4.48 -1.69
N ASN A 293 10.86 -5.19 -0.84
CA ASN A 293 12.01 -5.98 -1.27
C ASN A 293 11.65 -7.20 -2.13
N HIS A 294 10.36 -7.53 -2.22
CA HIS A 294 9.88 -8.52 -3.17
C HIS A 294 9.99 -8.05 -4.62
N ILE A 295 10.05 -6.76 -4.89
CA ILE A 295 10.06 -6.24 -6.27
C ILE A 295 11.13 -5.18 -6.51
N SER A 296 11.87 -4.79 -5.49
CA SER A 296 12.81 -3.68 -5.51
C SER A 296 13.97 -3.93 -4.57
N ILE A 297 14.98 -3.07 -4.62
CA ILE A 297 16.08 -3.06 -3.63
C ILE A 297 15.69 -2.40 -2.30
N VAL A 298 14.54 -1.73 -2.26
CA VAL A 298 14.05 -1.01 -1.08
C VAL A 298 13.35 -1.98 -0.14
N GLU A 299 13.64 -1.89 1.15
CA GLU A 299 12.93 -2.64 2.19
C GLU A 299 11.82 -1.80 2.83
N GLY A 300 10.71 -2.45 3.16
CA GLY A 300 9.63 -1.81 3.93
C GLY A 300 8.27 -2.40 3.61
N ASP A 301 7.32 -2.25 4.52
CA ASP A 301 5.93 -2.58 4.24
C ASP A 301 5.41 -1.61 3.18
N HIS A 302 4.77 -2.14 2.15
CA HIS A 302 4.32 -1.38 0.99
C HIS A 302 2.95 -1.86 0.49
N SER A 303 2.28 -0.99 -0.25
CA SER A 303 0.90 -1.17 -0.71
C SER A 303 0.78 -0.71 -2.16
N SER A 304 0.14 -1.53 -2.99
CA SER A 304 -0.16 -1.17 -4.39
C SER A 304 -1.56 -1.62 -4.79
N SER A 305 -2.05 -1.09 -5.91
CA SER A 305 -3.33 -1.44 -6.51
C SER A 305 -3.11 -2.40 -7.69
N ILE A 306 -3.83 -3.51 -7.73
CA ILE A 306 -3.91 -4.37 -8.91
C ILE A 306 -5.02 -3.81 -9.80
N THR A 307 -4.68 -3.46 -11.03
CA THR A 307 -5.57 -2.73 -11.96
C THR A 307 -5.78 -3.46 -13.28
N GLY A 308 -5.18 -4.63 -13.46
CA GLY A 308 -5.33 -5.38 -14.70
C GLY A 308 -4.69 -6.74 -14.64
N ARG A 309 -4.90 -7.51 -15.71
CA ARG A 309 -4.28 -8.82 -15.93
C ARG A 309 -4.13 -9.11 -17.41
N ARG A 310 -3.19 -9.98 -17.76
CA ARG A 310 -2.97 -10.44 -19.14
C ARG A 310 -2.39 -11.82 -19.21
N TRP A 311 -2.57 -12.51 -20.32
CA TRP A 311 -1.91 -13.80 -20.57
C TRP A 311 -0.61 -13.60 -21.35
N LYS A 312 0.53 -13.86 -20.72
CA LYS A 312 1.86 -13.69 -21.34
C LYS A 312 2.78 -14.85 -20.99
N ASN A 313 3.50 -15.37 -21.99
CA ASN A 313 4.50 -16.44 -21.81
C ASN A 313 3.99 -17.67 -21.03
N GLY A 314 2.73 -18.06 -21.29
CA GLY A 314 2.10 -19.21 -20.65
C GLY A 314 1.73 -19.01 -19.18
N ARG A 315 1.72 -17.77 -18.69
CA ARG A 315 1.32 -17.39 -17.33
C ARG A 315 0.31 -16.24 -17.36
N CYS A 316 -0.46 -16.13 -16.29
CA CYS A 316 -1.24 -14.91 -16.04
C CYS A 316 -0.31 -13.89 -15.36
N GLU A 317 -0.22 -12.69 -15.91
CA GLU A 317 0.42 -11.54 -15.29
C GLU A 317 -0.63 -10.57 -14.76
N TYR A 318 -0.30 -9.83 -13.71
CA TYR A 318 -1.14 -8.83 -13.06
C TYR A 318 -0.46 -7.48 -13.11
N LYS A 319 -1.21 -6.45 -13.52
CA LYS A 319 -0.76 -5.06 -13.55
C LYS A 319 -0.87 -4.48 -12.15
N VAL A 320 0.22 -3.96 -11.63
CA VAL A 320 0.35 -3.36 -10.32
C VAL A 320 0.68 -1.88 -10.50
N ARG A 321 -0.27 -1.02 -10.14
CA ARG A 321 -0.12 0.43 -10.08
C ARG A 321 0.49 0.81 -8.73
N ASN A 322 1.61 1.52 -8.79
CA ASN A 322 2.40 1.90 -7.62
C ASN A 322 2.30 3.42 -7.36
N SER A 323 2.89 3.87 -6.26
CA SER A 323 2.96 5.26 -5.83
C SER A 323 4.42 5.75 -5.67
N TRP A 324 5.33 5.36 -6.57
CA TRP A 324 6.76 5.77 -6.57
C TRP A 324 7.11 6.70 -7.75
N GLY A 325 6.11 7.32 -8.36
CA GLY A 325 6.27 8.19 -9.52
C GLY A 325 6.56 7.40 -10.80
N GLU A 326 7.29 8.04 -11.70
CA GLU A 326 7.59 7.53 -13.05
C GLU A 326 8.83 6.64 -13.11
N SER A 327 9.58 6.55 -12.02
CA SER A 327 10.85 5.83 -12.01
C SER A 327 10.65 4.32 -12.03
N CYS A 328 11.44 3.64 -12.86
CA CYS A 328 11.57 2.18 -12.85
C CYS A 328 12.87 1.70 -12.20
N ILE A 329 13.75 2.62 -11.77
CA ILE A 329 15.13 2.31 -11.38
C ILE A 329 15.18 1.45 -10.12
N GLU A 330 14.19 1.58 -9.24
CA GLU A 330 14.18 0.87 -7.97
C GLU A 330 13.76 -0.60 -8.10
N TYR A 331 13.13 -0.99 -9.21
CA TYR A 331 12.60 -2.34 -9.38
C TYR A 331 13.68 -3.35 -9.79
N ASN A 332 13.52 -4.59 -9.32
CA ASN A 332 14.33 -5.71 -9.75
C ASN A 332 13.74 -6.32 -11.05
N ASP A 333 14.47 -6.24 -12.15
CA ASP A 333 14.03 -6.76 -13.47
C ASP A 333 13.73 -8.28 -13.47
N SER A 334 14.27 -9.03 -12.51
CA SER A 334 13.96 -10.47 -12.35
C SER A 334 12.60 -10.73 -11.70
N ASP A 335 12.06 -9.74 -10.99
CA ASP A 335 10.85 -9.86 -10.17
C ASP A 335 9.61 -9.26 -10.84
N ILE A 336 9.80 -8.31 -11.75
CA ILE A 336 8.73 -7.63 -12.48
C ILE A 336 8.92 -7.75 -13.99
N THR A 337 7.88 -7.44 -14.76
CA THR A 337 7.98 -7.27 -16.21
C THR A 337 7.29 -5.99 -16.65
N GLY A 338 7.75 -5.37 -17.74
CA GLY A 338 7.05 -4.27 -18.41
C GLY A 338 6.71 -3.08 -17.49
N CYS A 339 7.70 -2.54 -16.78
CA CYS A 339 7.52 -1.28 -16.07
C CYS A 339 7.11 -0.17 -17.07
N ASN A 340 5.98 0.48 -16.81
CA ASN A 340 5.42 1.56 -17.59
C ASN A 340 5.54 2.86 -16.79
N ARG A 341 6.46 3.74 -17.23
CA ARG A 341 6.73 5.03 -16.58
C ARG A 341 5.55 5.98 -16.68
N GLU A 342 4.89 6.00 -17.83
CA GLU A 342 3.72 6.86 -18.10
C GLU A 342 2.52 6.47 -17.26
N GLU A 343 2.48 5.25 -16.73
CA GLU A 343 1.38 4.77 -15.89
C GLU A 343 1.74 4.57 -14.42
N GLY A 344 3.01 4.72 -14.05
CA GLY A 344 3.53 4.37 -12.72
C GLY A 344 3.19 2.93 -12.33
N SER A 345 3.27 1.99 -13.29
CA SER A 345 2.84 0.60 -13.09
C SER A 345 3.84 -0.42 -13.62
N PHE A 346 3.71 -1.66 -13.17
CA PHE A 346 4.52 -2.79 -13.65
C PHE A 346 3.68 -4.07 -13.65
N TRP A 347 4.20 -5.14 -14.21
CA TRP A 347 3.54 -6.44 -14.24
C TRP A 347 4.27 -7.46 -13.36
N VAL A 348 3.52 -8.34 -12.70
CA VAL A 348 4.05 -9.50 -11.97
C VAL A 348 3.32 -10.76 -12.39
N THR A 349 4.01 -11.89 -12.40
CA THR A 349 3.36 -13.19 -12.66
C THR A 349 2.43 -13.59 -11.51
N ASP A 350 1.48 -14.48 -11.76
CA ASP A 350 0.66 -15.15 -10.75
C ASP A 350 1.47 -15.73 -9.57
N GLN A 351 2.60 -16.39 -9.86
CA GLN A 351 3.52 -16.89 -8.83
C GLN A 351 4.07 -15.74 -8.00
N LYS A 352 4.56 -14.68 -8.66
CA LYS A 352 5.19 -13.57 -7.95
C LYS A 352 4.20 -12.81 -7.09
N LEU A 353 2.99 -12.55 -7.61
CA LEU A 353 1.90 -11.96 -6.84
C LEU A 353 1.56 -12.83 -5.62
N TYR A 354 1.47 -14.15 -5.80
CA TYR A 354 1.26 -15.08 -4.69
C TYR A 354 2.39 -15.02 -3.66
N GLU A 355 3.65 -14.91 -4.07
CA GLU A 355 4.81 -14.83 -3.17
C GLU A 355 4.81 -13.54 -2.36
N MET A 356 4.69 -12.39 -3.04
CA MET A 356 4.80 -11.07 -2.42
C MET A 356 3.60 -10.71 -1.56
N ALA A 357 2.38 -11.11 -1.94
CA ALA A 357 1.15 -10.67 -1.28
C ALA A 357 1.07 -11.19 0.16
N GLN A 358 1.21 -10.29 1.14
CA GLN A 358 0.97 -10.57 2.55
C GLN A 358 -0.53 -10.50 2.85
N ASP A 359 -1.18 -9.45 2.35
CA ASP A 359 -2.61 -9.22 2.47
C ASP A 359 -3.19 -8.72 1.15
N ILE A 360 -4.46 -9.06 0.91
CA ILE A 360 -5.23 -8.58 -0.22
C ILE A 360 -6.55 -8.03 0.30
N PHE A 361 -6.93 -6.83 -0.15
CA PHE A 361 -8.18 -6.18 0.22
C PHE A 361 -8.97 -5.76 -1.02
N TYR A 362 -10.29 -5.68 -0.88
CA TYR A 362 -11.20 -5.22 -1.94
C TYR A 362 -12.47 -4.66 -1.32
N ILE A 363 -13.20 -3.83 -2.06
CA ILE A 363 -14.54 -3.38 -1.68
C ILE A 363 -15.59 -4.35 -2.24
N ASP A 364 -16.51 -4.77 -1.39
CA ASP A 364 -17.66 -5.63 -1.72
C ASP A 364 -18.94 -4.81 -1.51
N SER A 365 -19.19 -3.89 -2.45
CA SER A 365 -20.44 -3.15 -2.60
C SER A 365 -21.46 -3.90 -3.43
#